data_AF-A0A536W8A9-F1
#
_entry.id   AF-A0A536W8A9-F1
#
_cell.length_a   1.000
_cell.length_b   1.000
_cell.length_c   1.000
_cell.angle_alpha   90.00
_cell.angle_beta   90.00
_cell.angle_gamma   90.00
#
_symmetry.space_group_name_H-M   'P 1'
#
loop_
_entity.id
_entity.type
_entity.pdbx_description
1 polymer ?
#
loop_
_entity_poly.entity_id
_entity_poly.type
_entity_poly.pdbx_seq_one_letter_code
_entity_poly.pdbx_strand_id
1 'polypeptide(L)'
;MEIPFKEVAGALGAVAVALLGLYQWRRTKRSGRFLEDREAAYKAVWDALEQVHLHVRSESFNGSGFDEHVRTANTLMIKYGLHISQHDKELAAQYMNALELLGAVLSQMASDHPTRREFAKTLEFPPMPDELAPAFSRVTKARDALTESFRRAVGAGQI
;
A
#
# COMPACT_ATOMS: atom_id res chain seq x y z
N MET A 1 43.05 -52.21 -11.97
CA MET A 1 42.51 -51.30 -10.94
C MET A 1 41.05 -51.06 -11.31
N GLU A 2 40.14 -51.87 -10.78
CA GLU A 2 38.71 -51.76 -11.08
C GLU A 2 38.12 -50.61 -10.27
N ILE A 3 37.58 -49.60 -10.95
CA ILE A 3 36.92 -48.48 -10.28
C ILE A 3 35.60 -49.01 -9.69
N PRO A 4 35.34 -48.87 -8.38
CA PRO A 4 34.12 -49.35 -7.76
C PRO A 4 32.93 -48.50 -8.22
N PHE A 5 32.28 -48.94 -9.30
CA PHE A 5 31.19 -48.23 -9.98
C PHE A 5 30.05 -47.79 -9.05
N LYS A 6 29.76 -48.60 -8.01
CA LYS A 6 28.73 -48.29 -7.00
C LYS A 6 29.10 -47.08 -6.13
N GLU A 7 30.36 -46.94 -5.76
CA GLU A 7 30.85 -45.82 -4.95
C GLU A 7 30.88 -44.53 -5.77
N VAL A 8 31.27 -44.62 -7.04
CA VAL A 8 31.23 -43.48 -7.99
C VAL A 8 29.78 -43.05 -8.27
N ALA A 9 28.87 -44.00 -8.49
CA ALA A 9 27.44 -43.70 -8.69
C ALA A 9 26.80 -43.07 -7.44
N GLY A 10 27.13 -43.57 -6.24
CA GLY A 10 26.69 -43.00 -4.97
C GLY A 10 27.20 -41.57 -4.76
N ALA A 11 28.47 -41.32 -5.05
CA ALA A 11 29.07 -39.99 -4.97
C ALA A 11 28.43 -39.01 -5.96
N LEU A 12 28.20 -39.42 -7.21
CA LEU A 12 27.51 -38.59 -8.22
C LEU A 12 26.06 -38.28 -7.82
N GLY A 13 25.35 -39.26 -7.25
CA GLY A 13 24.00 -39.06 -6.71
C GLY A 13 23.97 -38.02 -5.58
N ALA A 14 24.91 -38.11 -4.63
CA ALA A 14 25.02 -37.15 -3.53
C ALA A 14 25.33 -35.73 -4.02
N VAL A 15 26.22 -35.58 -4.99
CA VAL A 15 26.54 -34.30 -5.62
C VAL A 15 25.32 -33.70 -6.31
N ALA A 16 24.56 -34.50 -7.06
CA ALA A 16 23.35 -34.03 -7.73
C ALA A 16 22.29 -33.52 -6.75
N VAL A 17 22.06 -34.23 -5.65
CA VAL A 17 21.13 -33.81 -4.58
C VAL A 17 21.61 -32.53 -3.90
N ALA A 18 22.90 -32.41 -3.59
CA ALA A 18 23.46 -31.20 -2.99
C ALA A 18 23.30 -29.97 -3.91
N LEU A 19 23.51 -30.14 -5.23
CA LEU A 19 23.31 -29.08 -6.21
C LEU A 19 21.84 -28.68 -6.33
N LEU A 20 20.91 -29.63 -6.32
CA LEU A 20 19.47 -29.37 -6.30
C LEU A 20 19.04 -28.61 -5.03
N GLY A 21 19.54 -29.01 -3.86
CA GLY A 21 19.29 -28.31 -2.61
C GLY A 21 19.82 -26.86 -2.62
N LEU A 22 21.03 -26.65 -3.13
CA LEU A 22 21.61 -25.31 -3.28
C LEU A 22 20.81 -24.45 -4.26
N TYR A 23 20.36 -25.03 -5.37
CA TYR A 23 19.53 -24.35 -6.36
C TYR A 23 18.16 -23.96 -5.78
N GLN A 24 17.49 -24.89 -5.10
CA GLN A 24 16.22 -24.61 -4.42
C GLN A 24 16.38 -23.55 -3.34
N TRP A 25 17.44 -23.61 -2.52
CA TRP A 25 17.71 -22.61 -1.50
C TRP A 25 17.96 -21.21 -2.07
N ARG A 26 18.75 -21.10 -3.15
CA ARG A 26 18.97 -19.81 -3.83
C ARG A 26 17.68 -19.27 -4.43
N ARG A 27 16.83 -20.15 -4.97
CA ARG A 27 15.53 -19.77 -5.53
C ARG A 27 14.57 -19.28 -4.44
N THR A 28 14.44 -20.00 -3.33
CA THR A 28 13.57 -19.60 -2.19
C THR A 28 14.07 -18.34 -1.50
N LYS A 29 15.38 -18.13 -1.39
CA LYS A 29 15.94 -16.88 -0.84
C LYS A 29 15.62 -15.67 -1.71
N ARG A 30 15.66 -15.81 -3.05
CA ARG A 30 15.31 -14.73 -3.98
C ARG A 30 13.81 -14.42 -3.96
N SER A 31 12.95 -15.44 -3.88
CA SER A 31 11.50 -15.23 -3.77
C SER A 31 11.12 -14.61 -2.42
N GLY A 32 11.74 -15.03 -1.31
CA GLY A 32 11.53 -14.45 0.01
C GLY A 32 11.84 -12.96 0.04
N ARG A 33 13.01 -12.56 -0.48
CA ARG A 33 13.40 -11.15 -0.57
C ARG A 33 12.44 -10.32 -1.44
N PHE A 34 11.97 -10.86 -2.56
CA PHE A 34 11.00 -10.15 -3.40
C PHE A 34 9.66 -9.93 -2.68
N LEU A 35 9.20 -10.91 -1.90
CA LEU A 35 7.97 -10.78 -1.09
C LEU A 35 8.15 -9.74 0.03
N GLU A 36 9.29 -9.74 0.72
CA GLU A 36 9.64 -8.74 1.72
C GLU A 36 9.70 -7.33 1.13
N ASP A 37 10.40 -7.16 0.00
CA ASP A 37 10.51 -5.88 -0.72
C ASP A 37 9.13 -5.40 -1.21
N ARG A 38 8.26 -6.34 -1.64
CA ARG A 38 6.88 -6.05 -2.04
C ARG A 38 6.05 -5.58 -0.84
N GLU A 39 6.06 -6.29 0.27
CA GLU A 39 5.34 -5.89 1.48
C GLU A 39 5.79 -4.50 1.96
N ALA A 40 7.10 -4.26 1.99
CA ALA A 40 7.67 -2.96 2.35
C ALA A 40 7.20 -1.84 1.40
N ALA A 41 7.14 -2.11 0.09
CA ALA A 41 6.63 -1.17 -0.90
C ALA A 41 5.15 -0.79 -0.64
N TYR A 42 4.29 -1.79 -0.41
CA TYR A 42 2.86 -1.53 -0.13
C TYR A 42 2.66 -0.75 1.16
N LYS A 43 3.41 -1.08 2.24
CA LYS A 43 3.37 -0.32 3.50
C LYS A 43 3.82 1.13 3.30
N ALA A 44 4.92 1.35 2.60
CA ALA A 44 5.43 2.70 2.36
C ALA A 44 4.44 3.57 1.55
N VAL A 45 3.79 3.00 0.54
CA VAL A 45 2.74 3.70 -0.23
C VAL A 45 1.52 3.97 0.65
N TRP A 46 1.09 2.98 1.44
CA TRP A 46 -0.05 3.15 2.35
C TRP A 46 0.19 4.27 3.36
N ASP A 47 1.36 4.28 4.00
CA ASP A 47 1.73 5.32 4.96
C ASP A 47 1.70 6.71 4.34
N ALA A 48 2.20 6.86 3.10
CA ALA A 48 2.14 8.13 2.39
C ALA A 48 0.71 8.57 2.04
N LEU A 49 -0.17 7.64 1.67
CA LEU A 49 -1.58 7.93 1.43
C LEU A 49 -2.33 8.31 2.72
N GLU A 50 -2.00 7.68 3.85
CA GLU A 50 -2.56 8.08 5.13
C GLU A 50 -2.08 9.47 5.55
N GLN A 51 -0.86 9.90 5.20
CA GLN A 51 -0.45 11.30 5.40
C GLN A 51 -1.33 12.28 4.60
N VAL A 52 -1.71 11.95 3.37
CA VAL A 52 -2.68 12.77 2.58
C VAL A 52 -4.01 12.86 3.32
N HIS A 53 -4.52 11.72 3.82
CA HIS A 53 -5.78 11.69 4.56
C HIS A 53 -5.71 12.50 5.86
N LEU A 54 -4.65 12.32 6.66
CA LEU A 54 -4.45 13.06 7.90
C LEU A 54 -4.37 14.57 7.65
N HIS A 55 -3.74 15.00 6.56
CA HIS A 55 -3.71 16.42 6.19
C HIS A 55 -5.11 16.97 5.88
N VAL A 56 -5.96 16.22 5.16
CA VAL A 56 -7.37 16.59 4.92
C VAL A 56 -8.17 16.68 6.23
N ARG A 57 -7.84 15.84 7.22
CA ARG A 57 -8.45 15.87 8.55
C ARG A 57 -7.94 16.99 9.44
N SER A 58 -6.82 17.63 9.11
CA SER A 58 -6.26 18.69 9.93
C SER A 58 -7.16 19.94 9.93
N GLU A 59 -7.19 20.65 11.06
CA GLU A 59 -7.87 21.95 11.14
C GLU A 59 -7.25 22.98 10.18
N SER A 60 -5.99 22.79 9.77
CA SER A 60 -5.19 23.67 8.91
C SER A 60 -5.10 23.23 7.45
N PHE A 61 -6.10 22.49 6.93
CA PHE A 61 -6.13 22.10 5.52
C PHE A 61 -5.87 23.31 4.60
N ASN A 62 -4.88 23.14 3.72
CA ASN A 62 -4.55 24.06 2.64
C ASN A 62 -4.12 23.26 1.42
N GLY A 63 -4.39 23.79 0.22
CA GLY A 63 -4.13 23.12 -1.05
C GLY A 63 -2.65 22.82 -1.29
N SER A 64 -1.75 23.75 -0.95
CA SER A 64 -0.31 23.55 -1.15
C SER A 64 0.26 22.35 -0.38
N GLY A 65 -0.13 22.18 0.88
CA GLY A 65 0.28 21.02 1.68
C GLY A 65 -0.33 19.72 1.19
N PHE A 66 -1.57 19.78 0.69
CA PHE A 66 -2.23 18.62 0.08
C PHE A 66 -1.45 18.14 -1.16
N ASP A 67 -1.10 19.07 -2.06
CA ASP A 67 -0.34 18.78 -3.27
C ASP A 67 1.04 18.18 -2.97
N GLU A 68 1.69 18.60 -1.88
CA GLU A 68 2.97 18.06 -1.43
C GLU A 68 2.84 16.59 -0.97
N HIS A 69 1.83 16.29 -0.17
CA HIS A 69 1.56 14.91 0.27
C HIS A 69 1.18 14.01 -0.93
N VAL A 70 0.34 14.50 -1.84
CA VAL A 70 -0.03 13.79 -3.07
C VAL A 70 1.20 13.52 -3.95
N ARG A 71 2.08 14.52 -4.11
CA ARG A 71 3.35 14.35 -4.85
C ARG A 71 4.23 13.28 -4.22
N THR A 72 4.30 13.24 -2.89
CA THR A 72 5.06 12.22 -2.15
C THR A 72 4.50 10.81 -2.40
N ALA A 73 3.18 10.64 -2.27
CA ALA A 73 2.52 9.37 -2.56
C ALA A 73 2.75 8.89 -4.01
N ASN A 74 2.60 9.80 -4.99
CA ASN A 74 2.88 9.53 -6.40
C ASN A 74 4.35 9.13 -6.62
N THR A 75 5.29 9.82 -5.99
CA THR A 75 6.73 9.50 -6.08
C THR A 75 7.01 8.09 -5.58
N LEU A 76 6.38 7.66 -4.47
CA LEU A 76 6.53 6.30 -3.96
C LEU A 76 5.88 5.25 -4.88
N MET A 77 4.72 5.53 -5.45
CA MET A 77 4.08 4.63 -6.43
C MET A 77 4.92 4.44 -7.71
N ILE A 78 5.65 5.47 -8.12
CA ILE A 78 6.62 5.38 -9.23
C ILE A 78 7.86 4.59 -8.79
N LYS A 79 8.46 4.96 -7.65
CA LYS A 79 9.65 4.32 -7.08
C LYS A 79 9.46 2.81 -6.89
N TYR A 80 8.30 2.40 -6.39
CA TYR A 80 7.94 1.01 -6.14
C TYR A 80 7.14 0.38 -7.27
N GLY A 81 7.19 0.94 -8.48
CA GLY A 81 6.39 0.49 -9.62
C GLY A 81 6.58 -0.98 -10.02
N LEU A 82 7.68 -1.62 -9.62
CA LEU A 82 7.93 -3.06 -9.81
C LEU A 82 7.12 -3.95 -8.87
N HIS A 83 6.69 -3.41 -7.72
CA HIS A 83 5.99 -4.15 -6.67
C HIS A 83 4.50 -3.81 -6.60
N ILE A 84 4.13 -2.60 -7.00
CA ILE A 84 2.75 -2.10 -6.97
C ILE A 84 2.10 -2.27 -8.34
N SER A 85 0.97 -2.98 -8.38
CA SER A 85 0.24 -3.23 -9.62
C SER A 85 -0.37 -1.95 -10.19
N GLN A 86 -0.64 -1.93 -11.50
CA GLN A 86 -1.31 -0.79 -12.15
C GLN A 86 -2.72 -0.56 -11.58
N HIS A 87 -3.45 -1.65 -11.30
CA HIS A 87 -4.76 -1.60 -10.66
C HIS A 87 -4.71 -0.91 -9.29
N ASP A 88 -3.71 -1.24 -8.46
CA ASP A 88 -3.52 -0.62 -7.15
C ASP A 88 -3.21 0.88 -7.24
N LYS A 89 -2.45 1.29 -8.27
CA LYS A 89 -2.17 2.71 -8.54
C LYS A 89 -3.45 3.47 -8.92
N GLU A 90 -4.33 2.85 -9.69
CA GLU A 90 -5.62 3.44 -10.06
C GLU A 90 -6.53 3.60 -8.85
N LEU A 91 -6.59 2.61 -7.96
CA LEU A 91 -7.33 2.70 -6.70
C LEU A 91 -6.75 3.79 -5.78
N ALA A 92 -5.43 3.90 -5.69
CA ALA A 92 -4.77 4.96 -4.93
C ALA A 92 -5.08 6.36 -5.49
N ALA A 93 -5.11 6.51 -6.82
CA ALA A 93 -5.51 7.75 -7.47
C ALA A 93 -6.99 8.10 -7.17
N GLN A 94 -7.89 7.12 -7.22
CA GLN A 94 -9.30 7.33 -6.84
C GLN A 94 -9.45 7.78 -5.39
N TYR A 95 -8.66 7.20 -4.49
CA TYR A 95 -8.65 7.60 -3.08
C TYR A 95 -8.13 9.02 -2.88
N MET A 96 -7.00 9.40 -3.51
CA MET A 96 -6.49 10.77 -3.46
C MET A 96 -7.49 11.79 -4.03
N ASN A 97 -8.15 11.49 -5.15
CA ASN A 97 -9.18 12.35 -5.73
C ASN A 97 -10.40 12.50 -4.81
N ALA A 98 -10.78 11.44 -4.09
CA ALA A 98 -11.85 11.51 -3.11
C ALA A 98 -11.46 12.39 -1.91
N LEU A 99 -10.20 12.30 -1.46
CA LEU A 99 -9.65 13.15 -0.40
C LEU A 99 -9.57 14.61 -0.82
N GLU A 100 -9.18 14.90 -2.07
CA GLU A 100 -9.18 16.25 -2.63
C GLU A 100 -10.60 16.86 -2.59
N LEU A 101 -11.59 16.10 -3.06
CA LEU A 101 -12.99 16.54 -3.03
C LEU A 101 -13.47 16.82 -1.60
N LEU A 102 -13.12 15.95 -0.65
CA LEU A 102 -13.47 16.14 0.75
C LEU A 102 -12.79 17.39 1.34
N GLY A 103 -11.50 17.59 1.07
CA GLY A 103 -10.77 18.79 1.46
C GLY A 103 -11.38 20.06 0.87
N ALA A 104 -11.80 20.02 -0.40
CA ALA A 104 -12.47 21.14 -1.07
C ALA A 104 -13.80 21.50 -0.39
N VAL A 105 -14.62 20.51 -0.02
CA VAL A 105 -15.87 20.75 0.72
C VAL A 105 -15.58 21.32 2.11
N LEU A 106 -14.61 20.76 2.85
CA LEU A 106 -14.21 21.27 4.17
C LEU A 106 -13.64 22.69 4.11
N SER A 107 -12.99 23.06 3.01
CA SER A 107 -12.41 24.39 2.82
C SER A 107 -13.47 25.49 2.60
N GLN A 108 -14.66 25.11 2.12
CA GLN A 108 -15.80 26.02 1.96
C GLN A 108 -16.52 26.26 3.30
N MET A 109 -16.34 25.36 4.28
CA MET A 109 -16.88 25.54 5.62
C MET A 109 -16.02 26.53 6.41
N ALA A 110 -16.68 27.35 7.25
CA ALA A 110 -15.99 28.24 8.18
C ALA A 110 -14.99 27.45 9.06
N SER A 111 -13.83 28.04 9.36
CA SER A 111 -12.78 27.36 10.12
C SER A 111 -13.22 26.94 11.53
N ASP A 112 -14.16 27.66 12.12
CA ASP A 112 -14.74 27.41 13.43
C ASP A 112 -16.02 26.55 13.38
N HIS A 113 -16.43 26.09 12.18
CA HIS A 113 -17.63 25.29 12.00
C HIS A 113 -17.55 24.01 12.86
N PRO A 114 -18.56 23.71 13.69
CA PRO A 114 -18.52 22.57 14.62
C PRO A 114 -18.18 21.24 13.95
N THR A 115 -18.76 20.97 12.77
CA THR A 115 -18.47 19.75 12.00
C THR A 115 -17.00 19.63 11.61
N ARG A 116 -16.34 20.73 11.24
CA ARG A 116 -14.92 20.71 10.84
C ARG A 116 -14.01 20.41 12.03
N ARG A 117 -14.31 20.98 13.20
CA ARG A 117 -13.58 20.67 14.45
C ARG A 117 -13.81 19.23 14.91
N GLU A 118 -15.05 18.75 14.80
CA GLU A 118 -15.37 17.38 15.20
C GLU A 118 -14.70 16.37 14.25
N PHE A 119 -14.72 16.65 12.95
CA PHE A 119 -13.99 15.89 11.93
C PHE A 119 -12.50 15.73 12.25
N ALA A 120 -11.86 16.78 12.76
CA ALA A 120 -10.45 16.73 13.14
C ALA A 120 -10.18 15.88 14.40
N LYS A 121 -11.18 15.70 15.27
CA LYS A 121 -11.00 15.13 16.61
C LYS A 121 -11.54 13.72 16.79
N THR A 122 -12.57 13.34 16.05
CA THR A 122 -13.27 12.07 16.29
C THR A 122 -13.08 11.07 15.15
N LEU A 123 -12.99 9.79 15.51
CA LEU A 123 -13.08 8.69 14.55
C LEU A 123 -14.54 8.44 14.13
N GLU A 124 -15.47 8.59 15.08
CA GLU A 124 -16.92 8.46 14.87
C GLU A 124 -17.56 9.83 14.64
N PHE A 125 -18.44 9.90 13.65
CA PHE A 125 -18.97 11.17 13.18
C PHE A 125 -20.30 11.52 13.85
N PRO A 126 -20.53 12.81 14.21
CA PRO A 126 -21.88 13.31 14.44
C PRO A 126 -22.71 13.20 13.13
N PRO A 127 -24.05 13.36 13.17
CA PRO A 127 -24.86 13.38 11.96
C PRO A 127 -24.26 14.34 10.92
N MET A 128 -23.85 13.77 9.79
CA MET A 128 -23.05 14.45 8.79
C MET A 128 -23.94 15.45 8.07
N PRO A 129 -23.53 16.73 7.92
CA PRO A 129 -24.27 17.66 7.08
C PRO A 129 -24.42 17.07 5.66
N ASP A 130 -25.58 17.26 5.04
CA ASP A 130 -25.90 16.71 3.71
C ASP A 130 -24.86 17.08 2.65
N GLU A 131 -24.18 18.22 2.83
CA GLU A 131 -23.13 18.72 1.95
C GLU A 131 -21.82 17.91 2.04
N LEU A 132 -21.52 17.32 3.20
CA LEU A 132 -20.28 16.56 3.45
C LEU A 132 -20.45 15.06 3.18
N ALA A 133 -21.67 14.55 3.37
CA ALA A 133 -21.99 13.13 3.24
C ALA A 133 -21.57 12.48 1.90
N PRO A 134 -21.79 13.11 0.73
CA PRO A 134 -21.38 12.52 -0.54
C PRO A 134 -19.86 12.42 -0.69
N ALA A 135 -19.11 13.46 -0.30
CA ALA A 135 -17.66 13.49 -0.40
C ALA A 135 -17.03 12.47 0.56
N PHE A 136 -17.51 12.41 1.79
CA PHE A 136 -17.06 11.43 2.76
C PHE A 136 -17.36 9.99 2.32
N SER A 137 -18.57 9.72 1.81
CA SER A 137 -18.92 8.38 1.29
C SER A 137 -17.98 7.92 0.18
N ARG A 138 -17.53 8.85 -0.69
CA ARG A 138 -16.54 8.55 -1.73
C ARG A 138 -15.18 8.19 -1.13
N VAL A 139 -14.72 8.92 -0.12
CA VAL A 139 -13.47 8.62 0.59
C VAL A 139 -13.51 7.24 1.22
N THR A 140 -14.58 6.92 1.95
CA THR A 140 -14.75 5.60 2.60
C THR A 140 -14.74 4.48 1.57
N LYS A 141 -15.54 4.59 0.50
CA LYS A 141 -15.59 3.58 -0.56
C LYS A 141 -14.23 3.38 -1.24
N ALA A 142 -13.53 4.47 -1.56
CA ALA A 142 -12.22 4.39 -2.22
C ALA A 142 -11.16 3.78 -1.27
N ARG A 143 -11.17 4.18 0.01
CA ARG A 143 -10.26 3.64 1.03
C ARG A 143 -10.49 2.15 1.25
N ASP A 144 -11.75 1.72 1.34
CA ASP A 144 -12.09 0.31 1.54
C ASP A 144 -11.64 -0.55 0.36
N ALA A 145 -11.93 -0.10 -0.87
CA ALA A 145 -11.50 -0.78 -2.09
C ALA A 145 -9.97 -0.90 -2.17
N LEU A 146 -9.25 0.18 -1.85
CA LEU A 146 -7.79 0.20 -1.84
C LEU A 146 -7.21 -0.69 -0.74
N THR A 147 -7.74 -0.59 0.48
CA THR A 147 -7.30 -1.39 1.64
C THR A 147 -7.43 -2.87 1.35
N GLU A 148 -8.56 -3.27 0.80
CA GLU A 148 -8.83 -4.64 0.43
C GLU A 148 -7.87 -5.13 -0.66
N SER A 149 -7.59 -4.31 -1.68
CA SER A 149 -6.62 -4.65 -2.72
C SER A 149 -5.19 -4.78 -2.16
N PHE A 150 -4.76 -3.85 -1.31
CA PHE A 150 -3.45 -3.87 -0.67
C PHE A 150 -3.29 -5.09 0.25
N ARG A 151 -4.32 -5.42 1.04
CA ARG A 151 -4.33 -6.62 1.88
C ARG A 151 -4.20 -7.89 1.05
N ARG A 152 -4.92 -7.99 -0.07
CA ARG A 152 -4.76 -9.12 -1.00
C ARG A 152 -3.38 -9.16 -1.61
N ALA A 153 -2.81 -8.03 -2.00
CA ALA A 153 -1.49 -7.97 -2.61
C ALA A 153 -0.35 -8.40 -1.65
N VAL A 154 -0.46 -8.04 -0.36
CA VAL A 154 0.49 -8.43 0.68
C VAL A 154 0.21 -9.86 1.17
N GLY A 155 -1.05 -10.23 1.37
CA GLY A 155 -1.49 -11.53 1.91
C GLY A 155 -1.41 -12.70 0.90
N ALA A 156 -1.41 -12.44 -0.41
CA ALA A 156 -1.27 -13.47 -1.44
C ALA A 156 0.10 -14.19 -1.44
N GLY A 157 1.04 -13.79 -0.56
CA GLY A 157 2.29 -14.51 -0.30
C GLY A 157 2.21 -15.60 0.79
N GLN A 158 1.04 -15.82 1.42
CA GLN A 158 0.84 -16.80 2.49
C GLN A 158 0.18 -18.13 2.03
N ILE A 159 0.24 -18.47 0.74
CA ILE A 159 -0.27 -19.74 0.20
C ILE A 159 0.87 -20.62 -0.32
#